data_AF-A0AB38XPZ2-F1
#
_entry.id   AF-A0AB38XPZ2-F1
#
_cell.length_a   1.000
_cell.length_b   1.000
_cell.length_c   1.000
_cell.angle_alpha   90.00
_cell.angle_beta   90.00
_cell.angle_gamma   90.00
#
_symmetry.space_group_name_H-M   'P 1'
#
loop_
_entity.id
_entity.type
_entity.pdbx_description
1 polymer ?
#
loop_
_entity_poly.entity_id
_entity_poly.type
_entity_poly.pdbx_seq_one_letter_code
_entity_poly.pdbx_strand_id
1 'polypeptide(L)'
;MAEAKISSEVEEESAKAVAEGESAPDKEVDWQAEAKKWKVLSRKHEANEKALASKASEYDKYLESQKTEEQKRVEALQRAEKERDEANASLARMAAGIKYGLSEEDLALLGAGEDFEERAKTLAERLKAGSPVRARSATQGVEAGSTVSDDFLGEVLRSR
;
A
#
# COMPACT_ATOMS: atom_id res chain seq x y z
N MET A 1 10.41 37.04 -3.41
CA MET A 1 11.46 37.17 -4.43
C MET A 1 12.72 37.65 -3.75
N ALA A 2 13.54 36.71 -3.28
CA ALA A 2 14.88 36.97 -2.75
C ALA A 2 15.81 35.93 -3.38
N GLU A 3 15.82 35.94 -4.70
CA GLU A 3 16.75 35.19 -5.55
C GLU A 3 17.67 36.22 -6.19
N ALA A 4 18.94 35.84 -6.43
CA ALA A 4 19.99 36.63 -7.06
C ALA A 4 20.89 37.53 -6.18
N LYS A 5 21.27 37.10 -4.97
CA LYS A 5 22.49 37.66 -4.32
C LYS A 5 23.39 36.69 -3.56
N ILE A 6 23.21 35.38 -3.78
CA ILE A 6 24.11 34.34 -3.24
C ILE A 6 24.87 33.62 -4.37
N SER A 7 24.50 33.85 -5.64
CA SER A 7 25.11 33.14 -6.77
C SER A 7 26.40 33.76 -7.30
N SER A 8 26.82 34.95 -6.84
CA SER A 8 28.02 35.63 -7.34
C SER A 8 29.25 35.53 -6.43
N GLU A 9 29.12 35.00 -5.22
CA GLU A 9 30.25 34.94 -4.26
C GLU A 9 30.86 33.54 -4.13
N VAL A 10 30.25 32.53 -4.76
CA VAL A 10 30.75 31.13 -4.73
C VAL A 10 31.47 30.76 -6.03
N GLU A 11 31.38 31.59 -7.09
CA GLU A 11 32.04 31.32 -8.36
C GLU A 11 33.43 31.97 -8.54
N GLU A 12 33.84 32.92 -7.70
CA GLU A 12 35.19 33.51 -7.82
C GLU A 12 36.29 32.72 -7.09
N GLU A 13 35.93 31.81 -6.17
CA GLU A 13 36.93 31.00 -5.45
C GLU A 13 37.14 29.60 -6.09
N SER A 14 36.35 29.22 -7.10
CA SER A 14 36.52 27.94 -7.81
C SER A 14 37.24 28.03 -9.16
N ALA A 15 37.45 29.25 -9.69
CA ALA A 15 38.05 29.45 -11.00
C ALA A 15 39.59 29.54 -11.01
N LYS A 16 40.27 29.47 -9.85
CA LYS A 16 41.75 29.58 -9.77
C LYS A 16 42.44 28.36 -9.16
N ALA A 17 41.98 27.16 -9.48
CA ALA A 17 42.68 25.93 -9.08
C ALA A 17 42.78 24.85 -10.17
N VAL A 18 42.40 25.15 -11.42
CA VAL A 18 42.56 24.19 -12.54
C VAL A 18 43.15 24.89 -13.76
N ALA A 19 44.40 25.32 -13.66
CA ALA A 19 45.30 25.51 -14.80
C ALA A 19 46.69 25.86 -14.27
N GLU A 20 47.50 24.85 -13.97
CA GLU A 20 48.94 24.95 -14.22
C GLU A 20 49.50 23.53 -14.17
N GLY A 21 49.43 22.85 -15.31
CA GLY A 21 50.43 21.84 -15.62
C GLY A 21 51.72 22.59 -15.93
N GLU A 22 52.48 22.96 -14.92
CA GLU A 22 53.82 23.50 -15.13
C GLU A 22 54.76 22.97 -14.04
N SER A 23 55.80 22.31 -14.56
CA SER A 23 56.93 21.73 -13.85
C SER A 23 57.34 22.56 -12.63
N ALA A 24 57.25 21.98 -11.43
CA ALA A 24 57.73 22.60 -10.21
C ALA A 24 58.75 21.69 -9.51
N PRO A 25 59.79 22.30 -8.90
CA PRO A 25 61.08 21.70 -8.65
C PRO A 25 61.00 20.65 -7.56
N ASP A 26 62.08 19.87 -7.43
CA ASP A 26 62.39 18.98 -6.33
C ASP A 26 62.29 19.75 -4.99
N LYS A 27 61.07 19.95 -4.50
CA LYS A 27 60.78 20.56 -3.20
C LYS A 27 60.95 19.42 -2.22
N GLU A 28 62.07 19.43 -1.50
CA GLU A 28 62.26 18.62 -0.31
C GLU A 28 60.96 18.62 0.49
N VAL A 29 60.23 17.50 0.41
CA VAL A 29 58.96 17.34 1.11
C VAL A 29 59.33 17.30 2.58
N ASP A 30 58.92 18.32 3.33
CA ASP A 30 59.02 18.29 4.78
C ASP A 30 58.04 17.22 5.30
N TRP A 31 58.54 15.99 5.38
CA TRP A 31 57.82 14.81 5.84
C TRP A 31 57.24 14.99 7.24
N GLN A 32 57.85 15.85 8.08
CA GLN A 32 57.28 16.20 9.39
C GLN A 32 56.04 17.08 9.26
N ALA A 33 56.05 18.07 8.37
CA ALA A 33 54.87 18.90 8.09
C ALA A 33 53.73 18.05 7.49
N GLU A 34 54.05 17.13 6.59
CA GLU A 34 53.04 16.26 5.96
C GLU A 34 52.45 15.25 6.95
N ALA A 35 53.28 14.61 7.78
CA ALA A 35 52.81 13.73 8.85
C ALA A 35 51.89 14.45 9.85
N LYS A 36 52.15 15.72 10.17
CA LYS A 36 51.27 16.54 11.01
C LYS A 36 49.91 16.78 10.33
N LYS A 37 49.88 17.06 9.02
CA LYS A 37 48.63 17.23 8.26
C LYS A 37 47.80 15.95 8.26
N TRP A 38 48.40 14.81 7.95
CA TRP A 38 47.70 13.51 7.95
C TRP A 38 47.18 13.13 9.34
N LYS A 39 47.92 13.43 10.40
CA LYS A 39 47.46 13.21 11.78
C LYS A 39 46.26 14.09 12.15
N VAL A 40 46.25 15.35 11.72
CA VAL A 40 45.12 16.26 11.94
C VAL A 40 43.90 15.81 11.13
N LEU A 41 44.09 15.44 9.86
CA LEU A 41 43.03 14.91 9.01
C LEU A 41 42.44 13.63 9.59
N SER A 42 43.27 12.66 9.99
CA SER A 42 42.83 11.41 10.61
C SER A 42 41.95 11.66 11.85
N ARG A 43 42.34 12.58 12.74
CA ARG A 43 41.53 12.97 13.89
C ARG A 43 40.21 13.64 13.51
N LYS A 44 40.19 14.45 12.45
CA LYS A 44 38.97 15.06 11.91
C LYS A 44 38.03 14.00 11.34
N HIS A 45 38.55 13.04 10.58
CA HIS A 45 37.77 11.94 10.04
C HIS A 45 37.20 11.06 11.17
N GLU A 46 37.99 10.73 12.18
CA GLU A 46 37.50 9.98 13.34
C GLU A 46 36.37 10.73 14.09
N ALA A 47 36.50 12.05 14.27
CA ALA A 47 35.44 12.87 14.87
C ALA A 47 34.18 12.93 13.99
N ASN A 48 34.35 13.06 12.67
CA ASN A 48 33.26 13.11 11.71
C ASN A 48 32.53 11.77 11.61
N GLU A 49 33.24 10.64 11.64
CA GLU A 49 32.65 9.30 11.63
C GLU A 49 31.79 9.06 12.87
N LYS A 50 32.27 9.46 14.06
CA LYS A 50 31.47 9.38 15.28
C LYS A 50 30.21 10.24 15.19
N ALA A 51 30.33 11.47 14.68
CA ALA A 51 29.18 12.35 14.49
C ALA A 51 28.19 11.83 13.43
N LEU A 52 28.69 11.21 12.35
CA LEU A 52 27.88 10.64 11.29
C LEU A 52 27.19 9.36 11.75
N ALA A 53 27.86 8.51 12.53
CA ALA A 53 27.27 7.31 13.12
C ALA A 53 26.11 7.66 14.07
N SER A 54 26.27 8.70 14.92
CA SER A 54 25.17 9.19 15.76
C SER A 54 24.01 9.73 14.92
N LYS A 55 24.29 10.51 13.87
CA LYS A 55 23.24 11.03 12.98
C LYS A 55 22.52 9.93 12.20
N ALA A 56 23.23 8.89 11.76
CA ALA A 56 22.64 7.74 11.08
C ALA A 56 21.70 6.98 12.02
N SER A 57 22.10 6.74 13.26
CA SER A 57 21.25 6.09 14.26
C SER A 57 19.98 6.90 14.57
N GLU A 58 20.10 8.23 14.71
CA GLU A 58 18.93 9.09 14.92
C GLU A 58 18.02 9.14 13.68
N TYR A 59 18.59 9.06 12.48
CA TYR A 59 17.84 9.00 11.23
C TYR A 59 17.06 7.68 11.09
N ASP A 60 17.68 6.55 11.43
CA ASP A 60 17.02 5.25 11.43
C ASP A 60 15.85 5.20 12.43
N LYS A 61 16.06 5.71 13.65
CA LYS A 61 14.97 5.87 14.65
C LYS A 61 13.84 6.75 14.14
N TYR A 62 14.17 7.85 13.44
CA TYR A 62 13.16 8.73 12.85
C TYR A 62 12.36 7.99 11.77
N LEU A 63 13.03 7.26 10.86
CA LEU A 63 12.36 6.47 9.84
C LEU A 63 11.47 5.37 10.43
N GLU A 64 11.91 4.69 11.47
CA GLU A 64 11.09 3.71 12.21
C GLU A 64 9.87 4.37 12.87
N SER A 65 10.05 5.55 13.47
CA SER A 65 8.95 6.32 14.05
C SER A 65 7.93 6.75 12.99
N GLN A 66 8.38 7.17 11.81
CA GLN A 66 7.48 7.56 10.72
C GLN A 66 6.76 6.37 10.12
N LYS A 67 7.44 5.22 9.95
CA LYS A 67 6.79 3.99 9.46
C LYS A 67 5.67 3.54 10.41
N THR A 68 5.89 3.62 11.72
CA THR A 68 4.88 3.24 12.71
C THR A 68 3.73 4.25 12.77
N GLU A 69 4.01 5.55 12.68
CA GLU A 69 2.98 6.58 12.58
C GLU A 69 2.18 6.52 11.27
N GLU A 70 2.83 6.19 10.15
CA GLU A 70 2.16 6.01 8.86
C GLU A 70 1.22 4.80 8.88
N GLN A 71 1.65 3.68 9.49
CA GLN A 71 0.78 2.53 9.72
C GLN A 71 -0.44 2.90 10.56
N LYS A 72 -0.26 3.63 11.67
CA LYS A 72 -1.38 4.13 12.48
C LYS A 72 -2.29 5.06 11.70
N ARG A 73 -1.75 5.92 10.83
CA ARG A 73 -2.55 6.81 9.97
C ARG A 73 -3.35 6.03 8.95
N VAL A 74 -2.77 5.03 8.31
CA VAL A 74 -3.48 4.16 7.37
C VAL A 74 -4.58 3.38 8.08
N GLU A 75 -4.31 2.81 9.26
CA GLU A 75 -5.33 2.13 10.06
C GLU A 75 -6.45 3.08 10.50
N ALA A 76 -6.11 4.31 10.91
CA ALA A 76 -7.09 5.32 11.27
C ALA A 76 -7.95 5.75 10.07
N LEU A 77 -7.34 5.91 8.89
CA LEU A 77 -8.06 6.21 7.65
C LEU A 77 -8.98 5.06 7.24
N GLN A 78 -8.48 3.82 7.23
CA GLN A 78 -9.30 2.64 6.92
C GLN A 78 -10.46 2.48 7.90
N ARG A 79 -10.24 2.78 9.19
CA ARG A 79 -11.30 2.78 10.19
C ARG A 79 -12.33 3.87 9.91
N ALA A 80 -11.89 5.09 9.64
CA ALA A 80 -12.78 6.20 9.30
C ALA A 80 -13.57 5.94 8.01
N GLU A 81 -12.96 5.31 7.00
CA GLU A 81 -13.63 4.90 5.77
C GLU A 81 -14.70 3.84 6.02
N LYS A 82 -14.40 2.82 6.84
CA LYS A 82 -15.39 1.82 7.25
C LYS A 82 -16.55 2.44 8.00
N GLU A 83 -16.27 3.31 8.98
CA GLU A 83 -17.31 4.01 9.76
C GLU A 83 -18.17 4.91 8.85
N ARG A 84 -17.55 5.60 7.88
CA ARG A 84 -18.26 6.37 6.85
C ARG A 84 -19.16 5.48 6.00
N ASP A 85 -18.65 4.35 5.53
CA ASP A 85 -19.40 3.45 4.64
C ASP A 85 -20.55 2.76 5.36
N GLU A 86 -20.36 2.39 6.63
CA GLU A 86 -21.42 1.87 7.50
C GLU A 86 -22.52 2.92 7.75
N ALA A 87 -22.14 4.17 8.03
CA ALA A 87 -23.09 5.27 8.19
C ALA A 87 -23.88 5.54 6.90
N ASN A 88 -23.20 5.57 5.75
CA ASN A 88 -23.84 5.74 4.44
C ASN A 88 -24.78 4.58 4.12
N ALA A 89 -24.38 3.34 4.40
CA ALA A 89 -25.23 2.17 4.20
C ALA A 89 -26.47 2.20 5.11
N SER A 90 -26.32 2.65 6.36
CA SER A 90 -27.45 2.84 7.28
C SER A 90 -28.43 3.89 6.76
N LEU A 91 -27.93 5.04 6.30
CA LEU A 91 -28.74 6.09 5.68
C LEU A 91 -29.48 5.57 4.44
N ALA A 92 -28.79 4.82 3.56
CA ALA A 92 -29.40 4.23 2.38
C ALA A 92 -30.53 3.25 2.75
N ARG A 93 -30.34 2.39 3.76
CA ARG A 93 -31.38 1.48 4.26
C ARG A 93 -32.59 2.23 4.78
N MET A 94 -32.38 3.24 5.63
CA MET A 94 -33.48 4.07 6.15
C MET A 94 -34.23 4.78 5.03
N ALA A 95 -33.51 5.37 4.07
CA ALA A 95 -34.10 6.04 2.93
C ALA A 95 -34.94 5.08 2.07
N ALA A 96 -34.43 3.87 1.80
CA ALA A 96 -35.15 2.84 1.06
C ALA A 96 -36.40 2.34 1.80
N GLY A 97 -36.31 2.12 3.12
CA GLY A 97 -37.44 1.75 3.96
C GLY A 97 -38.56 2.79 3.89
N ILE A 98 -38.23 4.07 4.02
CA ILE A 98 -39.20 5.17 3.91
C ILE A 98 -39.78 5.29 2.49
N LYS A 99 -38.94 5.23 1.46
CA LYS A 99 -39.33 5.48 0.07
C LYS A 99 -40.19 4.37 -0.53
N TYR A 100 -39.84 3.13 -0.21
CA TYR A 100 -40.44 1.96 -0.85
C TYR A 100 -41.36 1.17 0.09
N GLY A 101 -41.35 1.47 1.40
CA GLY A 101 -42.15 0.80 2.40
C GLY A 101 -41.64 -0.59 2.78
N LEU A 102 -40.33 -0.85 2.66
CA LEU A 102 -39.72 -2.12 3.06
C LEU A 102 -39.57 -2.20 4.57
N SER A 103 -39.76 -3.41 5.12
CA SER A 103 -39.44 -3.69 6.52
C SER A 103 -37.93 -3.78 6.75
N GLU A 104 -37.51 -3.69 8.01
CA GLU A 104 -36.08 -3.84 8.37
C GLU A 104 -35.53 -5.23 8.02
N GLU A 105 -36.37 -6.27 8.12
CA GLU A 105 -36.03 -7.65 7.72
C GLU A 105 -35.76 -7.75 6.21
N ASP A 106 -36.57 -7.09 5.39
CA ASP A 106 -36.40 -7.05 3.92
C ASP A 106 -35.12 -6.30 3.52
N LEU A 107 -34.80 -5.20 4.22
CA LEU A 107 -33.60 -4.41 3.96
C LEU A 107 -32.32 -5.14 4.41
N ALA A 108 -32.40 -5.95 5.48
CA ALA A 108 -31.28 -6.77 5.94
C ALA A 108 -30.87 -7.85 4.93
N LEU A 109 -31.82 -8.37 4.15
CA LEU A 109 -31.58 -9.37 3.09
C LEU A 109 -30.85 -8.79 1.87
N LEU A 110 -30.90 -7.47 1.69
CA LEU A 110 -30.42 -6.80 0.48
C LEU A 110 -28.90 -6.53 0.47
N GLY A 111 -28.24 -6.65 1.62
CA GLY A 111 -26.83 -6.32 1.80
C GLY A 111 -26.54 -4.82 1.64
N ALA A 112 -25.27 -4.45 1.48
CA ALA A 112 -24.85 -3.09 1.12
C ALA A 112 -24.33 -3.06 -0.33
N GLY A 113 -24.04 -1.85 -0.86
CA GLY A 113 -23.42 -1.66 -2.17
C GLY A 113 -24.10 -0.58 -3.02
N GLU A 114 -23.51 -0.28 -4.17
CA GLU A 114 -23.97 0.78 -5.08
C GLU A 114 -25.37 0.49 -5.64
N ASP A 115 -25.65 -0.76 -6.00
CA ASP A 115 -26.97 -1.19 -6.53
C ASP A 115 -28.02 -1.45 -5.43
N PHE A 116 -27.79 -0.97 -4.21
CA PHE A 116 -28.70 -1.20 -3.09
C PHE A 116 -30.10 -0.63 -3.38
N GLU A 117 -30.18 0.59 -3.91
CA GLU A 117 -31.47 1.25 -4.13
C GLU A 117 -32.28 0.60 -5.25
N GLU A 118 -31.63 0.14 -6.32
CA GLU A 118 -32.29 -0.58 -7.41
C GLU A 118 -32.83 -1.94 -6.97
N ARG A 119 -32.03 -2.68 -6.18
CA ARG A 119 -32.48 -3.93 -5.55
C ARG A 119 -33.65 -3.70 -4.60
N ALA A 120 -33.66 -2.58 -3.87
CA ALA A 120 -34.72 -2.26 -2.92
C ALA A 120 -36.02 -1.95 -3.67
N LYS A 121 -35.91 -1.19 -4.77
CA LYS A 121 -37.04 -0.87 -5.65
C LYS A 121 -37.65 -2.14 -6.27
N THR A 122 -36.83 -3.01 -6.85
CA THR A 122 -37.31 -4.26 -7.48
C THR A 122 -37.98 -5.20 -6.47
N LEU A 123 -37.46 -5.28 -5.23
CA LEU A 123 -38.09 -6.03 -4.15
C LEU A 123 -39.45 -5.42 -3.75
N ALA A 124 -39.53 -4.09 -3.63
CA ALA A 124 -40.77 -3.38 -3.33
C ALA A 124 -41.87 -3.66 -4.37
N GLU A 125 -41.50 -3.59 -5.65
CA GLU A 125 -42.41 -3.88 -6.77
C GLU A 125 -42.91 -5.32 -6.72
N ARG A 126 -42.02 -6.28 -6.41
CA ARG A 126 -42.39 -7.70 -6.27
C ARG A 126 -43.34 -7.96 -5.10
N LEU A 127 -43.09 -7.34 -3.94
CA LEU A 127 -43.94 -7.47 -2.75
C LEU A 127 -45.33 -6.86 -3.02
N LYS A 128 -45.38 -5.70 -3.68
CA LYS A 128 -46.64 -5.06 -4.12
C LYS A 128 -47.39 -5.89 -5.16
N ALA A 129 -46.68 -6.55 -6.07
CA ALA A 129 -47.26 -7.43 -7.07
C ALA A 129 -47.75 -8.78 -6.49
N GLY A 130 -47.59 -9.02 -5.17
CA GLY A 130 -48.07 -10.21 -4.48
C GLY A 130 -47.53 -11.52 -5.06
N SER A 131 -46.37 -11.48 -5.72
CA SER A 131 -45.97 -12.53 -6.64
C SER A 131 -45.33 -13.72 -5.89
N PRO A 132 -45.97 -14.91 -5.84
CA PRO A 132 -45.30 -16.10 -5.36
C PRO A 132 -44.11 -16.39 -6.28
N VAL A 133 -42.92 -16.51 -5.71
CA VAL A 133 -41.76 -17.05 -6.43
C VAL A 133 -42.18 -18.41 -6.97
N ARG A 134 -42.26 -18.49 -8.30
CA ARG A 134 -42.28 -19.69 -9.14
C ARG A 134 -41.79 -20.92 -8.39
N ALA A 135 -42.69 -21.86 -8.12
CA ALA A 135 -42.32 -23.22 -7.80
C ALA A 135 -41.32 -23.68 -8.88
N ARG A 136 -40.08 -23.95 -8.48
CA ARG A 136 -39.18 -24.76 -9.30
C ARG A 136 -39.73 -26.19 -9.26
N SER A 137 -40.81 -26.44 -9.98
CA SER A 137 -41.32 -27.78 -10.25
C SER A 137 -41.00 -28.13 -11.70
N ALA A 138 -39.92 -28.87 -11.89
CA ALA A 138 -39.77 -29.86 -12.95
C ALA A 138 -38.48 -30.63 -12.66
N THR A 139 -38.64 -31.71 -11.90
CA THR A 139 -38.09 -33.03 -12.27
C THR A 139 -37.02 -33.00 -13.36
N GLN A 140 -35.74 -32.98 -12.96
CA GLN A 140 -34.64 -33.32 -13.84
C GLN A 140 -33.91 -34.52 -13.23
N GLY A 141 -34.35 -35.71 -13.65
CA GLY A 141 -33.54 -36.93 -13.71
C GLY A 141 -33.26 -37.68 -12.41
N VAL A 142 -34.28 -38.31 -11.81
CA VAL A 142 -34.07 -39.61 -11.14
C VAL A 142 -34.51 -40.67 -12.14
N GLU A 143 -33.61 -41.06 -13.04
CA GLU A 143 -33.77 -42.29 -13.83
C GLU A 143 -32.81 -43.33 -13.24
N ALA A 144 -33.38 -44.16 -12.37
CA ALA A 144 -32.80 -45.44 -12.04
C ALA A 144 -32.83 -46.32 -13.29
N GLY A 145 -31.69 -46.41 -13.98
CA GLY A 145 -31.45 -47.33 -15.08
C GLY A 145 -30.26 -48.23 -14.76
N SER A 146 -30.56 -49.39 -14.18
CA SER A 146 -29.70 -50.56 -14.03
C SER A 146 -28.81 -50.80 -15.28
N THR A 147 -27.49 -50.84 -15.12
CA THR A 147 -26.68 -52.02 -15.51
C THR A 147 -25.35 -52.01 -14.75
N VAL A 148 -25.08 -53.17 -14.18
CA VAL A 148 -23.84 -53.59 -13.54
C VAL A 148 -22.81 -53.92 -14.63
N SER A 149 -21.58 -53.43 -14.46
CA SER A 149 -20.30 -53.99 -14.96
C SER A 149 -19.20 -53.08 -14.39
N ASP A 150 -18.57 -53.35 -13.25
CA ASP A 150 -17.73 -54.51 -12.90
C ASP A 150 -16.62 -54.82 -13.92
N ASP A 151 -15.98 -53.78 -14.47
CA ASP A 151 -14.79 -53.89 -15.34
C ASP A 151 -13.83 -52.67 -15.19
N PHE A 152 -13.42 -52.32 -13.96
CA PHE A 152 -12.38 -51.30 -13.72
C PHE A 152 -11.23 -51.76 -12.82
N LEU A 153 -11.09 -53.06 -12.58
CA LEU A 153 -9.97 -53.64 -11.81
C LEU A 153 -9.25 -54.73 -12.61
N GLY A 154 -8.55 -54.34 -13.68
CA GLY A 154 -7.89 -55.32 -14.55
C GLY A 154 -6.85 -54.80 -15.54
N GLU A 155 -5.95 -53.89 -15.15
CA GLU A 155 -4.76 -53.63 -15.99
C GLU A 155 -3.51 -53.23 -15.18
N VAL A 156 -3.16 -54.05 -14.19
CA VAL A 156 -1.80 -54.15 -13.66
C VAL A 156 -1.32 -55.58 -13.95
N LEU A 157 -0.20 -55.69 -14.67
CA LEU A 157 0.42 -56.87 -15.31
C LEU A 157 -0.02 -57.20 -16.75
N ARG A 158 0.61 -56.52 -17.73
CA ARG A 158 1.29 -57.20 -18.84
C ARG A 158 2.27 -56.28 -19.61
N SER A 159 3.55 -56.64 -19.53
CA SER A 159 4.65 -56.29 -20.46
C SER A 159 5.03 -54.82 -20.66
N ARG A 160 6.08 -54.38 -19.96
CA ARG A 160 7.42 -54.27 -20.57
C ARG A 160 8.52 -54.17 -19.52
#